data_AF-A0A6U4HTW6-F1
#
_entry.id   AF-A0A6U4HTW6-F1
#
_cell.length_a   1.000
_cell.length_b   1.000
_cell.length_c   1.000
_cell.angle_alpha   90.00
_cell.angle_beta   90.00
_cell.angle_gamma   90.00
#
_symmetry.space_group_name_H-M   'P 1'
#
loop_
_entity.id
_entity.type
_entity.pdbx_description
1 polymer ?
#
loop_
_entity_poly.entity_id
_entity_poly.type
_entity_poly.pdbx_seq_one_letter_code
_entity_poly.pdbx_strand_id
1 'polypeptide(L)'
;MRWSVLAVLLSLDAASAMVSRLVVSGAGARNVNGIYSERPADAVPACFARTCMAMGWEPKVTWEELSAGGAWYEAPNKSYIYLHKDGRYWMDGPTGAGEYAAADDGAGVPAAGWEPLGGMEPMPTVAPAEDL
;
A
#
# COMPACT_ATOMS: atom_id res chain seq x y z
N MET A 1 21.70 -44.05 34.27
CA MET A 1 21.23 -42.66 34.31
C MET A 1 21.66 -41.97 33.01
N ARG A 2 20.73 -41.63 32.12
CA ARG A 2 20.97 -40.76 30.96
C ARG A 2 19.86 -39.71 31.00
N TRP A 3 20.23 -38.45 31.19
CA TRP A 3 19.29 -37.34 31.10
C TRP A 3 19.18 -36.88 29.64
N SER A 4 17.96 -36.87 29.12
CA SER A 4 17.62 -36.22 27.86
C SER A 4 17.60 -34.72 28.06
N VAL A 5 18.36 -33.97 27.28
CA VAL A 5 18.25 -32.52 27.22
C VAL A 5 17.20 -32.20 26.15
N LEU A 6 16.04 -31.72 26.59
CA LEU A 6 14.98 -31.23 25.71
C LEU A 6 15.34 -29.80 25.31
N ALA A 7 15.66 -29.58 24.03
CA ALA A 7 15.82 -28.23 23.49
C ALA A 7 14.42 -27.64 23.23
N VAL A 8 14.04 -26.64 24.03
CA VAL A 8 12.87 -25.80 23.75
C VAL A 8 13.30 -24.80 22.69
N LEU A 9 12.85 -25.00 21.46
CA LEU A 9 12.94 -23.98 20.41
C LEU A 9 11.91 -22.89 20.75
N LEU A 10 12.39 -21.71 21.15
CA LEU A 10 11.57 -20.50 21.13
C LEU A 10 11.25 -20.17 19.67
N SER A 11 9.99 -20.33 19.28
CA SER A 11 9.47 -19.67 18.09
C SER A 11 9.43 -18.16 18.39
N LEU A 12 10.23 -17.37 17.68
CA LEU A 12 9.94 -15.95 17.56
C LEU A 12 8.76 -15.83 16.59
N ASP A 13 7.56 -15.60 17.12
CA ASP A 13 6.53 -14.93 16.34
C ASP A 13 7.08 -13.55 15.99
N ALA A 14 7.47 -13.36 14.72
CA ALA A 14 7.67 -12.03 14.18
C ALA A 14 6.30 -11.36 14.11
N ALA A 15 5.91 -10.69 15.19
CA ALA A 15 4.79 -9.76 15.14
C ALA A 15 5.19 -8.68 14.12
N SER A 16 4.57 -8.73 12.93
CA SER A 16 4.73 -7.69 11.91
C SER A 16 4.37 -6.37 12.57
N ALA A 17 5.37 -5.50 12.76
CA ALA A 17 5.12 -4.17 13.27
C ALA A 17 4.22 -3.47 12.26
N MET A 18 2.98 -3.17 12.65
CA MET A 18 2.03 -2.45 11.80
C MET A 18 2.65 -1.11 11.42
N VAL A 19 3.10 -0.98 10.17
CA VAL A 19 3.69 0.25 9.66
C VAL A 19 2.57 1.26 9.52
N SER A 20 2.43 2.18 10.48
CA SER A 20 1.32 3.14 10.49
C SER A 20 1.49 4.29 9.48
N ARG A 21 2.73 4.53 9.02
CA ARG A 21 3.08 5.61 8.09
C ARG A 21 4.17 5.17 7.13
N LEU A 22 4.06 5.65 5.88
CA LEU A 22 5.02 5.42 4.81
C LEU A 22 5.54 6.76 4.28
N VAL A 23 6.76 6.75 3.76
CA VAL A 23 7.33 7.83 2.95
C VAL A 23 7.51 7.31 1.54
N VAL A 24 6.93 8.01 0.58
CA VAL A 24 7.19 7.83 -0.85
C VAL A 24 8.11 8.95 -1.31
N SER A 25 9.19 8.58 -1.98
CA SER A 25 10.17 9.55 -2.50
C SER A 25 10.72 9.12 -3.86
N GLY A 26 11.29 10.07 -4.60
CA GLY A 26 11.95 9.79 -5.87
C GLY A 26 11.01 9.40 -7.00
N ALA A 27 9.69 9.55 -6.86
CA ALA A 27 8.74 9.27 -7.94
C ALA A 27 8.74 10.38 -9.00
N GLY A 28 8.70 9.99 -10.27
CA GLY A 28 8.46 10.88 -11.40
C GLY A 28 7.10 11.57 -11.35
N ALA A 29 6.06 10.82 -10.95
CA ALA A 29 4.76 11.37 -10.61
C ALA A 29 4.88 12.20 -9.33
N ARG A 30 5.14 13.51 -9.47
CA ARG A 30 5.48 14.34 -8.29
C ARG A 30 4.40 14.35 -7.20
N ASN A 31 3.15 14.20 -7.62
CA ASN A 31 1.94 14.10 -6.80
C ASN A 31 1.91 12.87 -5.87
N VAL A 32 2.74 11.84 -6.07
CA VAL A 32 2.76 10.68 -5.15
C VAL A 32 3.92 10.73 -4.16
N ASN A 33 4.82 11.70 -4.25
CA ASN A 33 5.86 11.87 -3.23
C ASN A 33 5.26 12.49 -1.96
N GLY A 34 5.59 11.93 -0.79
CA GLY A 34 5.15 12.47 0.49
C GLY A 34 4.99 11.40 1.58
N ILE A 35 4.42 11.83 2.69
CA ILE A 35 4.10 10.96 3.83
C ILE A 35 2.66 10.47 3.65
N TYR A 36 2.48 9.17 3.78
CA TYR A 36 1.19 8.50 3.77
C TYR A 36 0.88 7.95 5.16
N SER A 37 -0.38 8.02 5.56
CA SER A 37 -0.86 7.43 6.82
C SER A 37 -1.83 6.31 6.53
N GLU A 38 -1.76 5.23 7.32
CA GLU A 38 -2.70 4.12 7.25
C GLU A 38 -4.14 4.60 7.45
N ARG A 39 -5.06 3.94 6.76
CA ARG A 39 -6.50 4.19 6.80
C ARG A 39 -7.25 2.89 7.10
N PRO A 40 -8.44 2.98 7.70
CA PRO A 40 -9.29 1.81 7.93
C PRO A 40 -9.57 1.06 6.62
N ALA A 41 -9.51 -0.28 6.66
CA ALA A 41 -9.72 -1.12 5.48
C ALA A 41 -11.11 -0.94 4.83
N ASP A 42 -12.11 -0.55 5.62
CA ASP A 42 -13.48 -0.28 5.19
C ASP A 42 -13.71 1.16 4.69
N ALA A 43 -12.71 2.04 4.83
CA ALA A 43 -12.79 3.40 4.31
C ALA A 43 -12.46 3.42 2.81
N VAL A 44 -13.34 4.03 2.01
CA VAL A 44 -13.11 4.23 0.57
C VAL A 44 -12.23 5.48 0.37
N PRO A 45 -11.15 5.42 -0.43
CA PRO A 45 -10.36 6.61 -0.75
C PRO A 45 -11.20 7.69 -1.43
N ALA A 46 -11.07 8.95 -1.00
CA ALA A 46 -11.93 10.03 -1.49
C ALA A 46 -11.78 10.27 -3.01
N CYS A 47 -10.55 10.11 -3.53
CA CYS A 47 -10.28 10.26 -4.96
C CYS A 47 -10.77 9.07 -5.78
N PHE A 48 -10.65 7.86 -5.26
CA PHE A 48 -11.27 6.66 -5.84
C PHE A 48 -12.78 6.83 -5.96
N ALA A 49 -13.44 7.27 -4.88
CA ALA A 49 -14.88 7.50 -4.89
C ALA A 49 -15.30 8.55 -5.92
N ARG A 50 -14.52 9.62 -6.07
CA ARG A 50 -14.79 10.65 -7.09
C ARG A 50 -14.66 10.10 -8.50
N THR A 51 -13.65 9.27 -8.79
CA THR A 51 -13.49 8.61 -10.08
C THR A 51 -14.65 7.65 -10.35
N CYS A 52 -15.03 6.83 -9.38
CA CYS A 52 -16.18 5.94 -9.50
C CYS A 52 -17.46 6.71 -9.82
N MET A 53 -17.76 7.78 -9.07
CA MET A 53 -18.92 8.62 -9.32
C MET A 53 -18.91 9.26 -10.71
N ALA A 54 -17.74 9.72 -11.19
CA ALA A 54 -17.59 10.27 -12.54
C ALA A 54 -17.85 9.22 -13.64
N MET A 55 -17.54 7.95 -13.36
CA MET A 55 -17.77 6.81 -14.25
C MET A 55 -19.15 6.15 -14.07
N GLY A 56 -19.96 6.63 -13.12
CA GLY A 56 -21.26 6.04 -12.80
C GLY A 56 -21.20 4.72 -12.01
N TRP A 57 -20.08 4.46 -11.34
CA TRP A 57 -19.88 3.28 -10.49
C TRP A 57 -20.17 3.61 -9.02
N GLU A 58 -20.69 2.64 -8.27
CA GLU A 58 -20.93 2.80 -6.83
C GLU A 58 -19.61 2.61 -6.07
N PRO A 59 -19.06 3.67 -5.41
CA PRO A 59 -17.71 3.62 -4.86
C PRO A 59 -17.44 2.49 -3.89
N LYS A 60 -18.38 2.16 -3.00
CA LYS A 60 -18.13 1.18 -1.95
C LYS A 60 -18.05 -0.24 -2.53
N VAL A 61 -19.03 -0.61 -3.36
CA VAL A 61 -19.07 -1.88 -4.08
C VAL A 61 -17.83 -2.02 -4.97
N THR A 62 -17.46 -0.99 -5.72
CA THR A 62 -16.26 -1.06 -6.58
C THR A 62 -14.99 -1.20 -5.75
N TRP A 63 -14.88 -0.52 -4.61
CA TRP A 63 -13.73 -0.69 -3.70
C TRP A 63 -13.64 -2.11 -3.14
N GLU A 64 -14.77 -2.67 -2.71
CA GLU A 64 -14.86 -4.05 -2.24
C GLU A 64 -14.53 -5.07 -3.34
N GLU A 65 -14.83 -4.76 -4.60
CA GLU A 65 -14.51 -5.60 -5.75
C GLU A 65 -13.01 -5.59 -6.09
N LEU A 66 -12.34 -4.44 -5.96
CA LEU A 66 -10.96 -4.24 -6.42
C LEU A 66 -9.91 -4.36 -5.32
N SER A 67 -10.21 -3.94 -4.09
CA SER A 67 -9.25 -4.01 -2.98
C SER A 67 -9.15 -5.42 -2.40
N ALA A 68 -7.97 -5.82 -1.95
CA ALA A 68 -7.74 -7.12 -1.31
C ALA A 68 -8.18 -7.16 0.17
N GLY A 69 -8.80 -6.09 0.70
CA GLY A 69 -9.38 -6.05 2.04
C GLY A 69 -8.39 -5.85 3.19
N GLY A 70 -7.27 -5.16 2.96
CA GLY A 70 -6.24 -4.87 3.96
C GLY A 70 -6.05 -3.38 4.26
N ALA A 71 -5.00 -3.08 5.02
CA ALA A 71 -4.55 -1.71 5.25
C ALA A 71 -4.23 -1.01 3.92
N TRP A 72 -4.64 0.24 3.80
CA TRP A 72 -4.27 1.13 2.70
C TRP A 72 -3.82 2.47 3.27
N TYR A 73 -3.10 3.24 2.47
CA TYR A 73 -2.39 4.43 2.93
C TYR A 73 -2.80 5.64 2.12
N GLU A 74 -3.00 6.79 2.78
CA GLU A 74 -3.39 8.05 2.12
C GLU A 74 -2.40 9.16 2.45
N ALA A 75 -2.00 9.92 1.42
CA ALA A 75 -1.27 11.17 1.57
C ALA A 75 -2.22 12.37 1.75
N PRO A 76 -1.78 13.51 2.32
CA PRO A 76 -2.62 14.69 2.51
C PRO A 76 -3.28 15.21 1.22
N ASN A 77 -2.62 15.04 0.08
CA ASN A 77 -3.13 15.44 -1.23
C ASN A 77 -4.12 14.44 -1.84
N LYS A 78 -4.44 13.34 -1.14
CA LYS A 78 -5.37 12.28 -1.54
C LYS A 78 -4.85 11.29 -2.58
N SER A 79 -3.54 11.27 -2.83
CA SER A 79 -2.89 10.08 -3.40
C SER A 79 -2.97 8.93 -2.40
N TYR A 80 -3.03 7.68 -2.88
CA TYR A 80 -3.18 6.51 -2.00
C TYR A 80 -2.45 5.27 -2.52
N ILE A 81 -2.14 4.35 -1.60
CA ILE A 81 -1.51 3.06 -1.88
C ILE A 81 -2.38 1.96 -1.29
N TYR A 82 -2.67 0.91 -2.05
CA TYR A 82 -3.48 -0.21 -1.59
C TYR A 82 -3.09 -1.51 -2.30
N LEU A 83 -3.37 -2.65 -1.67
CA LEU A 83 -3.29 -3.95 -2.32
C LEU A 83 -4.56 -4.21 -3.12
N HIS A 84 -4.40 -4.41 -4.42
CA HIS A 84 -5.47 -4.76 -5.34
C HIS A 84 -5.59 -6.30 -5.45
N LYS A 85 -6.79 -6.80 -5.80
CA LYS A 85 -7.06 -8.25 -5.89
C LYS A 85 -6.32 -8.99 -7.00
N ASP A 86 -5.67 -8.27 -7.91
CA ASP A 86 -4.76 -8.87 -8.89
C ASP A 86 -3.39 -9.27 -8.29
N GLY A 87 -3.19 -9.07 -6.99
CA GLY A 87 -1.94 -9.39 -6.30
C GLY A 87 -0.87 -8.32 -6.47
N ARG A 88 -1.26 -7.09 -6.81
CA ARG A 88 -0.35 -5.96 -6.95
C ARG A 88 -0.72 -4.85 -5.98
N TYR A 89 0.29 -4.17 -5.46
CA TYR A 89 0.10 -2.85 -4.86
C TYR A 89 -0.05 -1.82 -5.97
N TRP A 90 -1.05 -0.96 -5.81
CA TRP A 90 -1.31 0.17 -6.70
C TRP A 90 -1.03 1.46 -5.94
N MET A 91 -0.42 2.42 -6.62
CA MET A 91 -0.20 3.77 -6.13
C MET A 91 -0.88 4.74 -7.08
N ASP A 92 -1.94 5.36 -6.56
CA ASP A 92 -2.81 6.23 -7.32
C ASP A 92 -2.55 7.69 -6.94
N GLY A 93 -2.56 8.56 -7.95
CA GLY A 93 -2.47 9.99 -7.76
C GLY A 93 -3.77 10.59 -7.19
N PRO A 94 -3.80 11.91 -6.94
CA PRO A 94 -4.97 12.60 -6.41
C PRO A 94 -6.11 12.68 -7.45
N THR A 95 -5.89 12.24 -8.68
CA THR A 95 -6.93 12.04 -9.69
C THR A 95 -7.72 10.76 -9.47
N GLY A 96 -7.18 9.80 -8.69
CA GLY A 96 -7.70 8.43 -8.58
C GLY A 96 -7.35 7.56 -9.80
N ALA A 97 -6.37 7.97 -10.60
CA ALA A 97 -5.78 7.14 -11.65
C ALA A 97 -4.49 6.50 -11.12
N GLY A 98 -4.27 5.24 -11.49
CA GLY A 98 -3.04 4.51 -11.16
C GLY A 98 -1.82 5.12 -11.83
N GLU A 99 -0.80 5.45 -11.04
CA GLU A 99 0.47 6.01 -11.50
C GLU A 99 1.54 4.92 -11.54
N TYR A 100 1.57 4.06 -10.51
CA TYR A 100 2.50 2.94 -10.38
C TYR A 100 1.81 1.68 -9.87
N ALA A 101 2.39 0.52 -10.20
CA ALA A 101 2.02 -0.74 -9.57
C ALA A 101 3.24 -1.64 -9.35
N ALA A 102 3.24 -2.40 -8.25
CA ALA A 102 4.31 -3.35 -7.88
C ALA A 102 3.70 -4.69 -7.48
N ALA A 103 4.39 -5.80 -7.72
CA ALA A 103 3.95 -7.12 -7.26
C ALA A 103 3.95 -7.19 -5.73
N ASP A 104 2.96 -7.87 -5.15
CA ASP A 104 2.98 -8.26 -3.74
C ASP A 104 3.95 -9.42 -3.53
N ASP A 105 4.87 -9.26 -2.57
CA ASP A 105 5.81 -10.30 -2.13
C ASP A 105 5.44 -10.90 -0.76
N GLY A 106 4.32 -10.45 -0.17
CA GLY A 106 3.84 -10.87 1.14
C GLY A 106 4.50 -10.13 2.32
N ALA A 107 5.44 -9.22 2.07
CA ALA A 107 6.13 -8.45 3.12
C ALA A 107 5.44 -7.10 3.45
N GLY A 108 4.35 -6.76 2.75
CA GLY A 108 3.65 -5.47 2.89
C GLY A 108 3.82 -4.60 1.65
N VAL A 109 3.70 -3.27 1.81
CA VAL A 109 3.87 -2.34 0.69
C VAL A 109 5.32 -2.43 0.15
N PRO A 110 5.54 -2.73 -1.14
CA PRO A 110 6.86 -2.92 -1.70
C PRO A 110 7.72 -1.65 -1.60
N ALA A 111 8.93 -1.80 -1.06
CA ALA A 111 9.89 -0.70 -0.99
C ALA A 111 10.41 -0.27 -2.38
N ALA A 112 10.44 -1.21 -3.32
CA ALA A 112 10.92 -1.07 -4.70
C ALA A 112 10.18 -2.03 -5.64
N GLY A 113 10.57 -2.08 -6.92
CA GLY A 113 9.95 -2.95 -7.93
C GLY A 113 8.68 -2.39 -8.55
N TRP A 114 8.45 -1.08 -8.39
CA TRP A 114 7.35 -0.36 -9.01
C TRP A 114 7.54 -0.26 -10.52
N GLU A 115 6.43 -0.37 -11.24
CA GLU A 115 6.34 -0.19 -12.68
C GLU A 115 5.43 1.02 -12.98
N PRO A 116 5.76 1.87 -13.97
CA PRO A 116 4.91 2.99 -14.32
C PRO A 116 3.73 2.53 -15.18
N LEU A 117 2.51 2.99 -14.85
CA LEU A 117 1.33 2.71 -15.67
C LEU A 117 1.15 3.70 -16.84
N GLY A 118 1.84 4.85 -16.80
CA GLY A 118 1.77 5.91 -17.83
C GLY A 118 3.13 6.46 -18.30
N GLY A 119 4.22 5.68 -18.16
CA GLY A 119 5.58 6.16 -18.49
C GLY A 119 6.16 7.14 -17.47
N MET A 120 5.63 7.15 -16.25
CA MET A 120 6.02 8.02 -15.15
C MET A 120 7.36 7.61 -14.53
N GLU A 121 8.48 8.02 -15.11
CA GLU A 121 9.82 7.82 -14.53
C GLU A 121 10.31 9.07 -13.76
N PRO A 122 11.18 8.94 -12.74
CA PRO A 122 11.72 7.71 -12.14
C PRO A 122 10.75 6.93 -11.23
N MET A 123 11.14 5.72 -10.82
CA MET A 123 10.35 4.86 -9.94
C MET A 123 10.39 5.33 -8.49
N PRO A 124 9.27 5.25 -7.75
CA PRO A 124 9.24 5.59 -6.34
C PRO A 124 10.08 4.60 -5.52
N THR A 125 10.62 5.11 -4.43
CA THR A 125 11.06 4.33 -3.27
C THR A 125 10.05 4.52 -2.15
N VAL A 126 9.65 3.43 -1.51
CA VAL A 126 8.78 3.44 -0.34
C VAL A 126 9.56 2.95 0.87
N ALA A 127 9.42 3.67 1.98
CA ALA A 127 10.01 3.28 3.25
C ALA A 127 9.03 3.53 4.41
N PRO A 128 9.12 2.79 5.52
CA PRO A 128 8.45 3.16 6.75
C PRO A 128 8.85 4.59 7.18
N ALA A 129 7.89 5.37 7.65
CA ALA A 129 8.17 6.67 8.26
C ALA A 129 8.59 6.45 9.72
N GLU A 130 9.84 6.06 9.94
CA GLU A 130 10.41 5.96 11.29
C GLU A 130 10.65 7.37 11.86
N ASP A 131 10.00 7.68 12.98
CA ASP A 131 10.23 8.87 13.81
C ASP A 131 10.26 10.26 13.11
N LEU A 132 9.47 10.46 12.04
CA LEU A 132 9.18 11.79 11.46
C LEU A 132 8.00 12.50 12.14
#